data_AF-A0A7S3NFC5-F1
#
_entry.id   AF-A0A7S3NFC5-F1
#
_cell.length_a   1.000
_cell.length_b   1.000
_cell.length_c   1.000
_cell.angle_alpha   90.00
_cell.angle_beta   90.00
_cell.angle_gamma   90.00
#
_symmetry.space_group_name_H-M   'P 1'
#
loop_
_entity.id
_entity.type
_entity.pdbx_description
1 polymer ?
#
loop_
_entity_poly.entity_id
_entity_poly.type
_entity_poly.pdbx_seq_one_letter_code
_entity_poly.pdbx_strand_id
1 'polypeptide(L)'
;MIHEVIGINNHRVKLDNGEEIVINPDQDEFFGRNMYKNFGEMAEELNKLVNEFKEKNNSQAKVESIEDMQRFMETYPEFKKYSGNVTKHVNIMGELSRKIEKRRLYTVSEIEQDIAIKASKSEHSKLVLEVLEDPEVDNLEKIRLVTLYALRYEGDSNVTKFKNMLKKDEIKQEHINFIDTILQYSGKKSRSPFLFSKGSDLLSSVFNVFKSTFKEVKNVYTQH
;
A
#
# COMPACT_ATOMS: atom_id res chain seq x y z
N MET A 1 0.26 2.00 4.87
CA MET A 1 -0.24 1.91 3.47
C MET A 1 -1.13 3.08 3.08
N ILE A 2 -2.20 3.39 3.83
CA ILE A 2 -3.09 4.53 3.51
C ILE A 2 -2.31 5.85 3.34
N HIS A 3 -1.44 6.17 4.29
CA HIS A 3 -0.62 7.39 4.21
C HIS A 3 0.33 7.41 3.01
N GLU A 4 0.87 6.25 2.65
CA GLU A 4 1.82 6.12 1.53
C GLU A 4 1.13 6.26 0.16
N VAL A 5 -0.05 5.67 0.02
CA VAL A 5 -0.73 5.53 -1.28
C VAL A 5 -1.73 6.65 -1.54
N ILE A 6 -2.47 7.07 -0.51
CA ILE A 6 -3.53 8.11 -0.61
C ILE A 6 -3.09 9.40 0.10
N GLY A 7 -2.40 9.27 1.23
CA GLY A 7 -2.07 10.39 2.11
C GLY A 7 -3.06 10.51 3.27
N ILE A 8 -2.52 10.76 4.45
CA ILE A 8 -3.31 11.12 5.64
C ILE A 8 -2.87 12.51 6.07
N ASN A 9 -3.80 13.45 6.16
CA ASN A 9 -3.56 14.80 6.67
C ASN A 9 -4.57 15.10 7.78
N ASN A 10 -4.10 15.34 9.00
CA ASN A 10 -4.95 15.64 10.17
C ASN A 10 -6.12 14.64 10.33
N HIS A 11 -5.82 13.34 10.29
CA HIS A 11 -6.81 12.25 10.36
C HIS A 11 -7.83 12.23 9.23
N ARG A 12 -7.54 12.90 8.10
CA ARG A 12 -8.40 12.93 6.92
C ARG A 12 -7.70 12.32 5.72
N VAL A 13 -8.49 11.62 4.91
CA VAL A 13 -8.08 11.02 3.65
C VAL A 13 -9.01 11.54 2.58
N LYS A 14 -8.42 12.14 1.55
CA LYS A 14 -9.15 12.66 0.40
C LYS A 14 -9.06 11.65 -0.73
N LEU A 15 -10.20 11.15 -1.19
CA LEU A 15 -10.30 10.22 -2.29
C LEU A 15 -10.30 10.97 -3.63
N ASP A 16 -9.99 10.26 -4.72
CA ASP A 16 -9.90 10.90 -6.05
C ASP A 16 -11.27 11.42 -6.54
N ASN A 17 -12.37 10.83 -6.05
CA ASN A 17 -13.73 11.28 -6.33
C ASN A 17 -14.13 12.58 -5.58
N GLY A 18 -13.22 13.15 -4.79
CA GLY A 18 -13.44 14.37 -4.02
C GLY A 18 -14.04 14.14 -2.63
N GLU A 19 -14.42 12.91 -2.28
CA GLU A 19 -14.89 12.58 -0.95
C GLU A 19 -13.76 12.71 0.07
N GLU A 20 -14.07 13.30 1.22
CA GLU A 20 -13.14 13.39 2.34
C GLU A 20 -13.64 12.50 3.49
N ILE A 21 -12.77 11.59 3.90
CA ILE A 21 -13.06 10.58 4.91
C ILE A 21 -12.21 10.84 6.15
N VAL A 22 -12.86 10.91 7.31
CA VAL A 22 -12.16 11.02 8.60
C VAL A 22 -11.78 9.62 9.08
N ILE A 23 -10.50 9.41 9.38
CA ILE A 23 -9.92 8.17 9.90
C ILE A 23 -9.26 8.46 11.25
N ASN A 24 -9.95 8.10 12.34
CA ASN A 24 -9.46 8.27 13.71
C ASN A 24 -9.62 6.94 14.48
N PRO A 25 -8.53 6.34 15.01
CA PRO A 25 -8.60 5.08 15.75
C PRO A 25 -9.44 5.17 17.05
N ASP A 26 -9.54 6.36 17.67
CA ASP A 26 -10.30 6.53 18.92
C ASP A 26 -11.82 6.52 18.69
N GLN A 27 -12.25 6.84 17.47
CA GLN A 27 -13.67 6.97 17.11
C GLN A 27 -14.15 5.84 16.19
N ASP A 28 -13.23 5.04 15.66
CA ASP A 28 -13.47 3.98 14.69
C ASP A 28 -12.76 2.71 15.15
N GLU A 29 -13.52 1.84 15.82
CA GLU A 29 -13.02 0.58 16.36
C GLU A 29 -12.52 -0.38 15.26
N PHE A 30 -13.12 -0.35 14.07
CA PHE A 30 -12.64 -1.16 12.95
C PHE A 30 -11.27 -0.66 12.49
N PHE A 31 -11.10 0.66 12.36
CA PHE A 31 -9.80 1.22 12.02
C PHE A 31 -8.75 0.92 13.09
N GLY A 32 -9.06 1.18 14.36
CA GLY A 32 -8.12 0.97 15.47
C GLY A 32 -7.62 -0.48 15.57
N ARG A 33 -8.50 -1.46 15.34
CA ARG A 33 -8.12 -2.89 15.36
C ARG A 33 -7.30 -3.35 14.14
N ASN A 34 -7.46 -2.67 13.00
CA ASN A 34 -6.91 -3.15 11.72
C ASN A 34 -5.80 -2.25 11.16
N MET A 35 -5.50 -1.09 11.76
CA MET A 35 -4.57 -0.10 11.21
C MET A 35 -3.11 -0.59 11.05
N TYR A 36 -2.72 -1.65 11.78
CA TYR A 36 -1.38 -2.24 11.72
C TYR A 36 -1.33 -3.60 11.03
N LYS A 37 -2.48 -4.12 10.57
CA LYS A 37 -2.53 -5.38 9.82
C LYS A 37 -1.95 -5.20 8.42
N ASN A 38 -1.46 -6.29 7.85
CA ASN A 38 -1.03 -6.26 6.46
C ASN A 38 -2.25 -6.16 5.50
N PHE A 39 -2.01 -5.86 4.22
CA PHE A 39 -3.12 -5.60 3.28
C PHE A 39 -4.04 -6.81 3.08
N GLY A 40 -3.49 -8.03 3.06
CA GLY A 40 -4.26 -9.26 2.91
C GLY A 40 -5.16 -9.53 4.11
N GLU A 41 -4.59 -9.46 5.32
CA GLU A 41 -5.36 -9.57 6.58
C GLU A 41 -6.47 -8.52 6.65
N MET A 42 -6.18 -7.27 6.25
CA MET A 42 -7.18 -6.20 6.23
C MET A 42 -8.30 -6.49 5.22
N ALA A 43 -7.97 -7.06 4.06
CA ALA A 43 -8.97 -7.48 3.07
C ALA A 43 -9.90 -8.58 3.61
N GLU A 44 -9.36 -9.56 4.34
CA GLU A 44 -10.15 -10.60 5.00
C GLU A 44 -11.10 -10.02 6.05
N GLU A 45 -10.60 -9.11 6.89
CA GLU A 45 -11.41 -8.44 7.93
C GLU A 45 -12.49 -7.55 7.33
N LEU A 46 -12.20 -6.85 6.23
CA LEU A 46 -13.19 -6.08 5.50
C LEU A 46 -14.28 -6.98 4.91
N ASN A 47 -13.91 -8.15 4.36
CA ASN A 47 -14.88 -9.11 3.85
C ASN A 47 -15.80 -9.63 4.96
N LYS A 48 -15.26 -9.92 6.16
CA LYS A 48 -16.08 -10.28 7.33
C LYS A 48 -17.06 -9.14 7.68
N LEU A 49 -16.57 -7.91 7.77
CA LEU A 49 -17.38 -6.73 8.07
C LEU A 49 -18.52 -6.54 7.05
N VAL A 50 -18.24 -6.70 5.76
CA VAL A 50 -19.22 -6.57 4.67
C VAL A 50 -20.27 -7.70 4.75
N ASN A 51 -19.87 -8.92 5.08
CA ASN A 51 -20.79 -10.04 5.24
C ASN A 51 -21.72 -9.84 6.45
N GLU A 52 -21.18 -9.43 7.60
CA GLU A 52 -21.98 -9.08 8.79
C GLU A 52 -22.97 -7.94 8.47
N PHE A 53 -22.54 -6.96 7.67
CA PHE A 53 -23.42 -5.89 7.20
C PHE A 53 -24.57 -6.40 6.32
N LYS A 54 -24.29 -7.30 5.37
CA LYS A 54 -25.34 -7.91 4.53
C LYS A 54 -26.36 -8.68 5.35
N GLU A 55 -25.91 -9.46 6.33
CA GLU A 55 -26.78 -10.21 7.23
C GLU A 55 -27.68 -9.28 8.06
N LYS A 56 -27.09 -8.24 8.69
CA LYS A 56 -27.85 -7.25 9.45
C LYS A 56 -28.85 -6.49 8.58
N ASN A 57 -28.44 -6.04 7.39
CA ASN A 57 -29.31 -5.34 6.46
C ASN A 57 -30.53 -6.20 6.04
N ASN A 58 -30.33 -7.49 5.76
CA ASN A 58 -31.41 -8.42 5.44
C ASN A 58 -32.36 -8.65 6.62
N SER A 59 -31.83 -8.71 7.85
CA SER A 59 -32.67 -8.84 9.06
C SER A 59 -33.53 -7.60 9.30
N GLN A 60 -33.01 -6.41 8.99
CA GLN A 60 -33.71 -5.14 9.19
C GLN A 60 -34.75 -4.85 8.11
N ALA A 61 -34.65 -5.48 6.94
CA ALA A 61 -35.64 -5.40 5.86
C ALA A 61 -36.94 -6.18 6.16
N LYS A 62 -36.93 -7.09 7.15
CA LYS A 62 -38.10 -7.87 7.57
C LYS A 62 -38.85 -7.16 8.69
N VAL A 63 -39.71 -6.19 8.35
CA VAL A 63 -40.61 -5.54 9.31
C VAL A 63 -42.02 -6.03 9.02
N GLU A 64 -42.55 -6.92 9.88
CA GLU A 64 -43.85 -7.57 9.67
C GLU A 64 -44.90 -7.16 10.73
N SER A 65 -44.50 -6.52 11.83
CA SER A 65 -45.40 -6.07 12.90
C SER A 65 -45.15 -4.63 13.38
N ILE A 66 -46.09 -4.07 14.14
CA ILE A 66 -45.98 -2.73 14.76
C ILE A 66 -44.87 -2.71 15.83
N GLU A 67 -44.67 -3.81 16.55
CA GLU A 67 -43.59 -3.97 17.53
C GLU A 67 -42.21 -3.99 16.84
N ASP A 68 -42.10 -4.67 15.70
CA ASP A 68 -40.88 -4.65 14.88
C ASP A 68 -40.55 -3.24 14.36
N MET A 69 -41.59 -2.46 14.02
CA MET A 69 -41.42 -1.08 13.58
C MET A 69 -40.89 -0.17 14.71
N GLN A 70 -41.32 -0.36 15.94
CA GLN A 70 -40.77 0.36 17.11
C GLN A 70 -39.30 -0.01 17.33
N ARG A 71 -38.97 -1.30 17.34
CA ARG A 71 -37.59 -1.79 17.49
C ARG A 71 -36.68 -1.33 16.35
N PHE A 72 -37.21 -1.26 15.13
CA PHE A 72 -36.50 -0.71 13.98
C PHE A 72 -36.15 0.76 14.21
N MET A 73 -37.11 1.59 14.64
CA MET A 73 -36.87 3.01 14.91
C MET A 73 -35.82 3.23 16.00
N GLU A 74 -35.78 2.38 17.03
CA GLU A 74 -34.78 2.43 18.11
C GLU A 74 -33.36 2.07 17.61
N THR A 75 -33.25 1.05 16.76
CA THR A 75 -31.95 0.53 16.28
C THR A 75 -31.44 1.21 15.00
N TYR A 76 -32.29 1.96 14.30
CA TYR A 76 -31.96 2.59 13.01
C TYR A 76 -30.78 3.58 13.09
N PRO A 77 -30.65 4.47 14.09
CA PRO A 77 -29.50 5.37 14.18
C PRO A 77 -28.16 4.63 14.29
N GLU A 78 -28.11 3.56 15.07
CA GLU A 78 -26.92 2.72 15.22
C GLU A 78 -26.59 2.00 13.90
N PHE A 79 -27.61 1.43 13.24
CA PHE A 79 -27.43 0.80 11.94
C PHE A 79 -26.93 1.78 10.88
N LYS A 80 -27.45 3.01 10.85
CA LYS A 80 -27.00 4.05 9.93
C LYS A 80 -25.54 4.43 10.17
N LYS A 81 -25.12 4.55 11.43
CA LYS A 81 -23.70 4.78 11.80
C LYS A 81 -22.83 3.60 11.37
N TYR A 82 -23.28 2.39 11.62
CA TYR A 82 -22.58 1.17 11.22
C TYR A 82 -22.42 1.09 9.69
N SER A 83 -23.50 1.28 8.94
CA SER A 83 -23.51 1.35 7.48
C SER A 83 -22.50 2.38 6.95
N GLY A 84 -22.49 3.59 7.51
CA GLY A 84 -21.52 4.63 7.15
C GLY A 84 -20.06 4.20 7.37
N ASN A 85 -19.77 3.51 8.48
CA ASN A 85 -18.43 2.98 8.76
C ASN A 85 -18.03 1.88 7.76
N VAL A 86 -18.96 0.99 7.38
CA VAL A 86 -18.68 -0.06 6.39
C VAL A 86 -18.38 0.57 5.02
N THR A 87 -19.25 1.47 4.53
CA THR A 87 -19.04 2.17 3.26
C THR A 87 -17.72 2.93 3.25
N LYS A 88 -17.38 3.62 4.34
CA LYS A 88 -16.11 4.30 4.50
C LYS A 88 -14.91 3.39 4.24
N HIS A 89 -14.84 2.23 4.91
CA HIS A 89 -13.67 1.33 4.79
C HIS A 89 -13.63 0.61 3.45
N VAL A 90 -14.80 0.30 2.87
CA VAL A 90 -14.90 -0.21 1.50
C VAL A 90 -14.37 0.80 0.49
N ASN A 91 -14.74 2.08 0.61
CA ASN A 91 -14.27 3.14 -0.29
C ASN A 91 -12.75 3.31 -0.20
N ILE A 92 -12.19 3.41 1.02
CA ILE A 92 -10.74 3.50 1.21
C ILE A 92 -10.02 2.29 0.59
N MET A 93 -10.54 1.08 0.81
CA MET A 93 -9.91 -0.14 0.31
C MET A 93 -9.97 -0.23 -1.22
N GLY A 94 -11.11 0.14 -1.82
CA GLY A 94 -11.24 0.20 -3.28
C GLY A 94 -10.28 1.21 -3.90
N GLU A 95 -10.11 2.37 -3.27
CA GLU A 95 -9.15 3.40 -3.70
C GLU A 95 -7.70 2.94 -3.57
N LEU A 96 -7.37 2.23 -2.48
CA LEU A 96 -6.07 1.59 -2.31
C LEU A 96 -5.80 0.58 -3.42
N SER A 97 -6.71 -0.38 -3.65
CA SER A 97 -6.53 -1.41 -4.69
C SER A 97 -6.28 -0.78 -6.05
N ARG A 98 -7.13 0.20 -6.43
CA ARG A 98 -6.99 0.90 -7.71
C ARG A 98 -5.64 1.59 -7.84
N LYS A 99 -5.16 2.29 -6.81
CA LYS A 99 -3.87 3.00 -6.87
C LYS A 99 -2.68 2.04 -6.86
N ILE A 100 -2.77 0.93 -6.12
CA ILE A 100 -1.75 -0.12 -6.07
C ILE A 100 -1.57 -0.75 -7.45
N GLU A 101 -2.69 -1.11 -8.10
CA GLU A 101 -2.69 -1.67 -9.45
C GLU A 101 -2.16 -0.66 -10.47
N LYS A 102 -2.71 0.56 -10.47
CA LYS A 102 -2.32 1.62 -11.40
C LYS A 102 -0.82 1.95 -11.35
N ARG A 103 -0.21 1.92 -10.16
CA ARG A 103 1.23 2.21 -9.98
C ARG A 103 2.10 0.95 -9.97
N ARG A 104 1.53 -0.24 -10.21
CA ARG A 104 2.20 -1.55 -10.17
C ARG A 104 3.00 -1.78 -8.88
N LEU A 105 2.47 -1.31 -7.73
CA LEU A 105 3.22 -1.26 -6.47
C LEU A 105 3.63 -2.64 -5.94
N TYR A 106 2.92 -3.72 -6.29
CA TYR A 106 3.33 -5.07 -5.91
C TYR A 106 4.69 -5.45 -6.51
N THR A 107 4.85 -5.23 -7.81
CA THR A 107 6.10 -5.54 -8.53
C THR A 107 7.25 -4.69 -8.02
N VAL A 108 7.02 -3.38 -7.89
CA VAL A 108 8.04 -2.46 -7.38
C VAL A 108 8.45 -2.82 -5.95
N SER A 109 7.47 -3.06 -5.07
CA SER A 109 7.71 -3.42 -3.66
C SER A 109 8.48 -4.74 -3.52
N GLU A 110 8.23 -5.72 -4.37
CA GLU A 110 9.01 -6.97 -4.38
C GLU A 110 10.50 -6.70 -4.65
N ILE A 111 10.81 -5.87 -5.66
CA ILE A 111 12.19 -5.51 -6.01
C ILE A 111 12.82 -4.65 -4.92
N GLU A 112 12.08 -3.69 -4.35
CA GLU A 112 12.56 -2.87 -3.23
C GLU A 112 12.97 -3.74 -2.04
N GLN A 113 12.14 -4.71 -1.68
CA GLN A 113 12.43 -5.66 -0.61
C GLN A 113 13.65 -6.52 -0.93
N ASP A 114 13.76 -7.00 -2.17
CA ASP A 114 14.89 -7.81 -2.61
C ASP A 114 16.22 -7.03 -2.48
N ILE A 115 16.22 -5.77 -2.90
CA ILE A 115 17.37 -4.86 -2.77
C ILE A 115 17.74 -4.63 -1.30
N ALA A 116 16.75 -4.44 -0.44
CA ALA A 116 16.97 -4.18 0.98
C ALA A 116 17.56 -5.40 1.70
N ILE A 117 17.14 -6.62 1.33
CA ILE A 117 17.43 -7.85 2.08
C ILE A 117 18.59 -8.63 1.46
N LYS A 118 18.51 -8.91 0.16
CA LYS A 118 19.48 -9.80 -0.51
C LYS A 118 20.72 -9.02 -0.93
N ALA A 119 21.78 -9.77 -1.21
CA ALA A 119 23.05 -9.24 -1.69
C ALA A 119 23.35 -9.76 -3.10
N SER A 120 22.48 -9.46 -4.07
CA SER A 120 22.61 -9.91 -5.46
C SER A 120 22.70 -8.72 -6.43
N LYS A 121 23.81 -7.98 -6.37
CA LYS A 121 23.96 -6.71 -7.11
C LYS A 121 23.65 -6.82 -8.61
N SER A 122 24.14 -7.89 -9.26
CA SER A 122 23.95 -8.10 -10.71
C SER A 122 22.51 -8.40 -11.07
N GLU A 123 21.76 -9.07 -10.20
CA GLU A 123 20.34 -9.38 -10.39
C GLU A 123 19.51 -8.12 -10.15
N HIS A 124 19.75 -7.45 -9.03
CA HIS A 124 19.08 -6.20 -8.70
C HIS A 124 19.27 -5.14 -9.80
N SER A 125 20.46 -5.04 -10.41
CA SER A 125 20.66 -4.09 -11.52
C SER A 125 19.83 -4.41 -12.76
N LYS A 126 19.52 -5.70 -13.00
CA LYS A 126 18.66 -6.11 -14.12
C LYS A 126 17.20 -5.80 -13.81
N LEU A 127 16.73 -6.14 -12.61
CA LEU A 127 15.37 -5.83 -12.17
C LEU A 127 15.09 -4.32 -12.16
N VAL A 128 16.04 -3.51 -11.68
CA VAL A 128 15.90 -2.04 -11.75
C VAL A 128 15.84 -1.57 -13.20
N LEU A 129 16.66 -2.13 -14.09
CA LEU A 129 16.63 -1.77 -15.51
C LEU A 129 15.26 -2.08 -16.14
N GLU A 130 14.69 -3.26 -15.86
CA GLU A 130 13.36 -3.67 -16.34
C GLU A 130 12.27 -2.68 -15.89
N VAL A 131 12.29 -2.26 -14.61
CA VAL A 131 11.34 -1.27 -14.08
C VAL A 131 11.52 0.10 -14.74
N LEU A 132 12.76 0.52 -15.02
CA LEU A 132 13.02 1.79 -15.68
C LEU A 132 12.56 1.79 -17.15
N GLU A 133 12.63 0.64 -17.83
CA GLU A 133 12.18 0.48 -19.21
C GLU A 133 10.66 0.29 -19.33
N ASP A 134 9.98 -0.06 -18.23
CA ASP A 134 8.53 -0.19 -18.19
C ASP A 134 7.84 1.19 -18.25
N PRO A 135 7.04 1.49 -19.31
CA PRO A 135 6.33 2.75 -19.42
C PRO A 135 5.09 2.84 -18.51
N GLU A 136 4.62 1.72 -17.96
CA GLU A 136 3.45 1.71 -17.07
C GLU A 136 3.81 2.05 -15.62
N VAL A 137 5.09 1.97 -15.25
CA VAL A 137 5.55 2.31 -13.91
C VAL A 137 5.70 3.83 -13.78
N ASP A 138 5.06 4.39 -12.76
CA ASP A 138 5.12 5.82 -12.49
C ASP A 138 6.55 6.30 -12.19
N ASN A 139 6.89 7.50 -12.67
CA ASN A 139 8.19 8.11 -12.50
C ASN A 139 8.63 8.21 -11.03
N LEU A 140 7.69 8.43 -10.10
CA LEU A 140 7.98 8.47 -8.68
C LEU A 140 8.55 7.12 -8.19
N GLU A 141 7.99 6.00 -8.63
CA GLU A 141 8.48 4.67 -8.25
C GLU A 141 9.86 4.39 -8.82
N LYS A 142 10.08 4.80 -10.09
CA LYS A 142 11.40 4.70 -10.73
C LYS A 142 12.47 5.45 -9.92
N ILE A 143 12.18 6.68 -9.49
CA ILE A 143 13.11 7.49 -8.67
C ILE A 143 13.39 6.82 -7.32
N ARG A 144 12.35 6.34 -6.63
CA ARG A 144 12.49 5.66 -5.33
C ARG A 144 13.34 4.41 -5.42
N LEU A 145 13.06 3.57 -6.42
CA LEU A 145 13.79 2.33 -6.64
C LEU A 145 15.27 2.59 -6.94
N VAL A 146 15.58 3.57 -7.80
CA VAL A 146 16.97 3.98 -8.07
C VAL A 146 17.64 4.56 -6.84
N THR A 147 16.91 5.33 -6.02
CA THR A 147 17.43 5.87 -4.75
C THR A 147 17.80 4.75 -3.79
N LEU A 148 16.94 3.75 -3.64
CA LEU A 148 17.19 2.58 -2.80
C LEU A 148 18.37 1.75 -3.31
N TYR A 149 18.44 1.50 -4.61
CA TYR A 149 19.58 0.83 -5.24
C TYR A 149 20.89 1.57 -4.97
N ALA A 150 20.88 2.90 -5.14
CA ALA A 150 22.06 3.73 -4.92
C ALA A 150 22.53 3.70 -3.46
N LEU A 151 21.59 3.74 -2.50
CA LEU A 151 21.90 3.59 -1.06
C LEU A 151 22.48 2.21 -0.73
N ARG A 152 21.98 1.15 -1.38
CA ARG A 152 22.46 -0.23 -1.18
C ARG A 152 23.86 -0.43 -1.77
N TYR A 153 24.07 0.07 -2.99
CA TYR A 153 25.28 -0.15 -3.79
C TYR A 153 26.02 1.16 -4.07
N GLU A 154 26.32 1.91 -3.02
CA GLU A 154 26.99 3.22 -3.17
C GLU A 154 28.32 3.10 -3.90
N GLY A 155 28.49 3.93 -4.92
CA GLY A 155 29.67 3.96 -5.81
C GLY A 155 29.54 3.09 -7.06
N ASP A 156 28.43 2.37 -7.25
CA ASP A 156 28.21 1.57 -8.45
C ASP A 156 27.96 2.43 -9.70
N SER A 157 28.61 2.09 -10.81
CA SER A 157 28.51 2.83 -12.07
C SER A 157 27.10 2.78 -12.70
N ASN A 158 26.30 1.74 -12.38
CA ASN A 158 24.93 1.64 -12.86
C ASN A 158 24.05 2.78 -12.35
N VAL A 159 24.35 3.38 -11.20
CA VAL A 159 23.58 4.54 -10.69
C VAL A 159 23.62 5.70 -11.69
N THR A 160 24.78 5.94 -12.32
CA THR A 160 24.90 6.98 -13.36
C THR A 160 24.09 6.61 -14.61
N LYS A 161 24.11 5.33 -15.00
CA LYS A 161 23.28 4.82 -16.11
C LYS A 161 21.79 5.05 -15.82
N PHE A 162 21.31 4.68 -14.63
CA PHE A 162 19.91 4.82 -14.23
C PHE A 162 19.47 6.29 -14.20
N LYS A 163 20.29 7.20 -13.66
CA LYS A 163 20.00 8.65 -13.73
C LYS A 163 19.87 9.17 -15.15
N ASN A 164 20.71 8.70 -16.07
CA ASN A 164 20.61 9.07 -17.48
C ASN A 164 19.33 8.52 -18.13
N MET A 165 18.84 7.36 -17.70
CA MET A 165 17.54 6.81 -18.16
C MET A 165 16.38 7.64 -17.62
N LEU A 166 16.38 7.96 -16.32
CA LEU A 166 15.38 8.86 -15.72
C LEU A 166 15.32 10.21 -16.46
N LYS A 167 16.49 10.75 -16.84
CA LYS A 167 16.56 12.00 -17.62
C LYS A 167 15.97 11.86 -19.03
N LYS A 168 16.08 10.69 -19.66
CA LYS A 168 15.47 10.40 -20.96
C LYS A 168 13.95 10.28 -20.87
N ASP A 169 13.43 9.80 -19.75
CA ASP A 169 11.99 9.74 -19.43
C ASP A 169 11.40 11.11 -19.03
N GLU A 170 12.10 12.20 -19.37
CA GLU A 170 11.71 13.59 -19.08
C GLU A 170 11.48 13.90 -17.59
N ILE A 171 12.05 13.09 -16.69
CA ILE A 171 12.00 13.35 -15.26
C ILE A 171 12.83 14.61 -14.96
N LYS A 172 12.21 15.56 -14.25
CA LYS A 172 12.86 16.83 -13.90
C LYS A 172 14.18 16.60 -13.16
N GLN A 173 15.17 17.43 -13.48
CA GLN A 173 16.51 17.33 -12.90
C GLN A 173 16.51 17.45 -11.37
N GLU A 174 15.57 18.22 -10.78
CA GLU A 174 15.40 18.33 -9.33
C GLU A 174 15.15 16.97 -8.65
N HIS A 175 14.35 16.10 -9.26
CA HIS A 175 14.06 14.76 -8.76
C HIS A 175 15.23 13.79 -8.96
N ILE A 176 16.04 13.99 -10.00
CA ILE A 176 17.25 13.19 -10.21
C ILE A 176 18.33 13.58 -9.18
N ASN A 177 18.48 14.88 -8.90
CA ASN A 177 19.40 15.41 -7.90
C ASN A 177 19.04 14.97 -6.47
N PHE A 178 17.76 14.65 -6.22
CA PHE A 178 17.32 14.08 -4.94
C PHE A 178 18.08 12.79 -4.61
N ILE A 179 18.40 11.95 -5.60
CA ILE A 179 19.17 10.71 -5.40
C ILE A 179 20.54 11.03 -4.79
N ASP A 180 21.24 12.04 -5.30
CA ASP A 180 22.52 12.48 -4.77
C ASP A 180 22.40 13.11 -3.38
N THR A 181 21.36 13.91 -3.18
CA THR A 181 21.07 14.55 -1.89
C THR A 181 20.86 13.50 -0.79
N ILE A 182 20.10 12.44 -1.09
CA ILE A 182 19.88 11.32 -0.17
C ILE A 182 21.18 10.55 0.10
N LEU A 183 22.00 10.27 -0.92
CA LEU A 183 23.31 9.63 -0.71
C LEU A 183 24.24 10.46 0.18
N GLN A 184 24.24 11.78 0.03
CA GLN A 184 25.02 12.67 0.88
C GLN A 184 24.51 12.67 2.33
N TYR A 185 23.18 12.67 2.50
CA TYR A 185 22.54 12.68 3.81
C TYR A 185 22.70 11.34 4.56
N SER A 186 22.41 10.21 3.91
CA SER A 186 22.28 8.88 4.53
C SER A 186 23.16 7.80 3.90
N GLY A 187 24.24 8.18 3.23
CA GLY A 187 25.22 7.25 2.69
C GLY A 187 26.01 6.50 3.77
N LYS A 188 26.93 5.62 3.36
CA LYS A 188 27.74 4.71 4.20
C LYS A 188 28.42 5.41 5.39
N LYS A 189 28.78 6.68 5.24
CA LYS A 189 29.45 7.47 6.30
C LYS A 189 28.52 7.91 7.43
N SER A 190 27.24 8.13 7.12
CA SER A 190 26.24 8.69 8.05
C SER A 190 25.23 7.65 8.54
N ARG A 191 25.08 6.54 7.81
CA ARG A 191 24.09 5.51 8.09
C ARG A 191 24.50 4.62 9.26
N SER A 192 23.51 4.18 10.04
CA SER A 192 23.73 3.18 11.09
C SER A 192 24.45 1.95 10.51
N PRO A 193 25.50 1.45 11.18
CA PRO A 193 26.03 0.15 10.83
C PRO A 193 24.89 -0.88 10.92
N PHE A 194 24.97 -1.94 10.11
CA PHE A 194 24.03 -3.07 10.08
C PHE A 194 22.68 -2.89 9.36
N LEU A 195 22.33 -1.72 8.79
CA LEU A 195 21.04 -1.56 8.10
C LEU A 195 20.80 -2.59 6.97
N PHE A 196 21.86 -3.02 6.29
CA PHE A 196 21.79 -4.03 5.23
C PHE A 196 22.52 -5.34 5.56
N SER A 197 22.75 -5.63 6.84
CA SER A 197 23.35 -6.90 7.27
C SER A 197 22.28 -7.84 7.82
N LYS A 198 22.28 -9.10 7.35
CA LYS A 198 21.68 -10.35 7.87
C LYS A 198 20.68 -10.30 9.04
N GLY A 199 19.70 -9.39 9.03
CA GLY A 199 18.49 -9.42 9.87
C GLY A 199 17.26 -9.93 9.10
N SER A 200 17.49 -10.84 8.15
CA SER A 200 16.58 -11.26 7.08
C SER A 200 15.35 -12.07 7.52
N ASP A 201 15.27 -12.47 8.79
CA ASP A 201 14.28 -13.48 9.20
C ASP A 201 12.88 -12.86 9.39
N LEU A 202 12.77 -11.64 9.92
CA LEU A 202 11.46 -10.97 10.06
C LEU A 202 10.87 -10.55 8.70
N LEU A 203 11.70 -10.05 7.78
CA LEU A 203 11.23 -9.61 6.47
C LEU A 203 10.91 -10.79 5.53
N SER A 204 11.63 -11.91 5.65
CA SER A 204 11.34 -13.12 4.85
C SER A 204 10.09 -13.87 5.32
N SER A 205 9.79 -13.87 6.63
CA SER A 205 8.51 -14.38 7.13
C SER A 205 7.32 -13.56 6.63
N VAL A 206 7.45 -12.23 6.61
CA VAL A 206 6.45 -11.34 6.00
C VAL A 206 6.33 -11.61 4.49
N PHE A 207 7.45 -11.78 3.79
CA PHE A 207 7.48 -12.09 2.35
C PHE A 207 6.77 -13.40 1.98
N ASN A 208 6.97 -14.47 2.77
CA ASN A 208 6.28 -15.74 2.54
C ASN A 208 4.77 -15.62 2.73
N VAL A 209 4.32 -14.81 3.71
CA VAL A 209 2.90 -14.49 3.92
C VAL A 209 2.36 -13.65 2.76
N PHE A 210 3.06 -12.61 2.31
CA PHE A 210 2.65 -11.84 1.12
C PHE A 210 2.55 -12.74 -0.13
N LYS A 211 3.54 -13.60 -0.37
CA LYS A 211 3.52 -14.49 -1.54
C LYS A 211 2.44 -15.58 -1.45
N SER A 212 2.08 -16.06 -0.26
CA SER A 212 0.99 -17.04 -0.07
C SER A 212 -0.39 -16.38 -0.12
N THR A 213 -0.57 -15.26 0.56
CA THR A 213 -1.86 -14.56 0.67
C THR A 213 -2.31 -13.95 -0.67
N PHE A 214 -1.37 -13.52 -1.52
CA PHE A 214 -1.69 -13.04 -2.87
C PHE A 214 -1.69 -14.13 -3.96
N LYS A 215 -1.21 -15.36 -3.67
CA LYS A 215 -1.39 -16.51 -4.57
C LYS A 215 -2.77 -17.18 -4.42
N GLU A 216 -3.38 -17.06 -3.25
CA GLU A 216 -4.63 -17.76 -2.92
C GLU A 216 -5.91 -16.95 -3.10
N VAL A 217 -5.82 -15.66 -3.46
CA VAL A 217 -6.98 -14.95 -4.04
C VAL A 217 -7.13 -15.38 -5.51
N LYS A 218 -7.45 -16.66 -5.69
CA LYS A 218 -8.04 -17.18 -6.91
C LYS A 218 -9.47 -16.66 -7.02
N ASN A 219 -9.81 -16.26 -8.25
CA ASN A 219 -11.10 -15.85 -8.79
C ASN A 219 -11.51 -14.41 -8.46
N VAL A 220 -11.61 -13.48 -9.42
CA VAL A 220 -12.31 -13.65 -10.72
C VAL A 220 -11.65 -12.92 -11.90
N TYR A 221 -10.62 -12.08 -11.73
CA TYR A 221 -10.12 -11.27 -12.84
C TYR A 221 -8.60 -11.17 -12.85
N THR A 222 -7.94 -12.17 -13.45
CA THR A 222 -6.83 -12.07 -14.42
C THR A 222 -6.13 -13.43 -14.46
N GLN A 223 -6.38 -14.18 -15.53
CA GLN A 223 -5.51 -15.29 -15.91
C GLN A 223 -4.22 -14.70 -16.48
N HIS A 224 -3.10 -15.22 -15.96
CA HIS A 224 -1.69 -14.94 -16.30
C HIS A 224 -1.01 -13.85 -15.48
#